data_AF-S6B7C9-F1
#
_entry.id   AF-S6B7C9-F1
#
_cell.length_a   1.000
_cell.length_b   1.000
_cell.length_c   1.000
_cell.angle_alpha   90.00
_cell.angle_beta   90.00
_cell.angle_gamma   90.00
#
_symmetry.space_group_name_H-M   'P 1'
#
loop_
_entity.id
_entity.type
_entity.pdbx_description
1 polymer ?
#
loop_
_entity_poly.entity_id
_entity_poly.type
_entity_poly.pdbx_seq_one_letter_code
_entity_poly.pdbx_strand_id
1 'polypeptide(L)'
;MEEARMAAASRGLQTPLLGETNVTQHTNDTEFTAPATPNPLKLVPKTPASIFTGKFGSVDRSKYSETPSSTMPYDDDDPIGASARMDMARLHVKASISNPPLPESQVEITLDAMDTTELPQELEVEPNKGEVETQRIRHHQDTNDANLSSVIRKNVERPLNYSHVVFAKDLEITQDPYTVMAKELIHQEYTRLIQWDSIEHPVPNGKPCLEQVPPKDNIDPGYIKLAEHELSMETTKLRNMLGAPDEPLDIDIERKLIDTFAYCNNKKSYVPQEKLQLTEQKQARDIQCTAIANELNLLTKQNQTLENKCNIATGGYIKRQEALLKSIAELHDKNVNLENELAAHTAMKNKEAASAEGRITFLLAQIQREREFNGQLQKLYGRL
;
A
#
# COMPACT_ATOMS: atom_id res chain seq x y z
N MET A 1 26.91 14.49 23.77
CA MET A 1 25.98 14.13 22.67
C MET A 1 24.51 14.11 23.09
N GLU A 2 24.19 13.75 24.34
CA GLU A 2 22.81 13.61 24.83
C GLU A 2 21.99 14.92 24.81
N GLU A 3 22.61 16.03 25.25
CA GLU A 3 21.99 17.36 25.29
C GLU A 3 21.57 17.87 23.89
N ALA A 4 22.43 17.70 22.88
CA ALA A 4 22.09 18.03 21.49
C ALA A 4 20.93 17.19 20.94
N ARG A 5 20.80 15.93 21.41
CA ARG A 5 19.69 15.03 21.04
C ARG A 5 18.38 15.47 21.69
N MET A 6 18.41 15.90 22.96
CA MET A 6 17.25 16.49 23.65
C MET A 6 16.80 17.81 23.01
N ALA A 7 17.74 18.67 22.59
CA ALA A 7 17.44 19.93 21.92
C ALA A 7 16.83 19.77 20.51
N ALA A 8 17.16 18.68 19.81
CA ALA A 8 16.52 18.32 18.54
C ALA A 8 15.09 17.79 18.75
N ALA A 9 14.89 16.94 19.77
CA ALA A 9 13.57 16.39 20.11
C ALA A 9 12.57 17.48 20.55
N SER A 10 13.00 18.47 21.34
CA SER A 10 12.11 19.57 21.79
C SER A 10 11.68 20.52 20.66
N ARG A 11 12.38 20.52 19.52
CA ARG A 11 12.06 21.33 18.33
C ARG A 11 11.19 20.61 17.29
N GLY A 12 10.70 19.41 17.58
CA GLY A 12 9.74 18.70 16.73
C GLY A 12 10.28 18.18 15.39
N LEU A 13 11.61 18.12 15.23
CA LEU A 13 12.29 17.73 13.98
C LEU A 13 12.46 16.20 13.80
N GLN A 14 11.91 15.38 14.70
CA GLN A 14 12.10 13.92 14.70
C GLN A 14 10.75 13.21 14.88
N THR A 15 10.33 12.44 13.88
CA THR A 15 9.09 11.64 13.91
C THR A 15 9.34 10.24 14.48
N PRO A 16 8.46 9.70 15.34
CA PRO A 16 8.72 8.47 16.11
C PRO A 16 8.40 7.19 15.32
N LEU A 17 9.00 7.01 14.14
CA LEU A 17 8.76 5.82 13.30
C LEU A 17 9.75 4.66 13.56
N LEU A 18 10.80 4.88 14.38
CA LEU A 18 11.86 3.90 14.65
C LEU A 18 11.90 3.36 16.09
N GLY A 19 10.79 3.43 16.83
CA GLY A 19 10.61 2.66 18.07
C GLY A 19 11.39 3.14 19.31
N GLU A 20 11.94 4.36 19.31
CA GLU A 20 12.60 4.94 20.48
C GLU A 20 11.57 5.43 21.54
N THR A 21 11.99 5.43 22.81
CA THR A 21 11.13 5.77 23.96
C THR A 21 10.91 7.27 24.12
N ASN A 22 9.65 7.69 24.33
CA ASN A 22 9.28 9.08 24.59
C ASN A 22 10.03 9.68 25.80
N VAL A 23 10.46 10.94 25.66
CA VAL A 23 11.06 11.73 26.76
C VAL A 23 10.01 12.01 27.84
N THR A 24 10.30 11.62 29.08
CA THR A 24 9.46 11.93 30.24
C THR A 24 9.65 13.39 30.66
N GLN A 25 8.67 14.24 30.36
CA GLN A 25 8.61 15.59 30.92
C GLN A 25 8.24 15.50 32.41
N HIS A 26 9.12 15.96 33.29
CA HIS A 26 8.78 16.21 34.69
C HIS A 26 8.02 17.54 34.77
N THR A 27 6.71 17.47 34.95
CA THR A 27 5.86 18.62 35.24
C THR A 27 5.63 18.74 36.74
N ASN A 28 5.99 19.89 37.32
CA ASN A 28 5.62 20.23 38.69
C ASN A 28 4.11 20.43 38.84
N ASP A 29 3.61 20.29 40.06
CA ASP A 29 2.19 20.18 40.40
C ASP A 29 1.32 21.35 39.88
N THR A 30 0.42 21.05 38.94
CA THR A 30 -0.88 21.73 38.80
C THR A 30 -1.90 20.74 38.22
N GLU A 31 -3.10 20.71 38.80
CA GLU A 31 -4.12 19.69 38.52
C GLU A 31 -4.81 19.89 37.16
N PHE A 32 -4.65 18.94 36.24
CA PHE A 32 -5.60 18.74 35.12
C PHE A 32 -5.66 17.26 34.73
N THR A 33 -6.76 16.60 35.08
CA THR A 33 -6.95 15.16 34.81
C THR A 33 -7.37 14.91 33.36
N ALA A 34 -6.42 14.52 32.51
CA ALA A 34 -6.73 14.03 31.17
C ALA A 34 -7.35 12.62 31.20
N PRO A 35 -8.37 12.32 30.38
CA PRO A 35 -8.94 10.97 30.30
C PRO A 35 -7.94 10.00 29.67
N ALA A 36 -7.68 8.88 30.36
CA ALA A 36 -6.72 7.88 29.94
C ALA A 36 -7.16 7.15 28.65
N THR A 37 -6.34 7.21 27.60
CA THR A 37 -6.46 6.35 26.43
C THR A 37 -6.05 4.91 26.79
N PRO A 38 -6.93 3.89 26.68
CA PRO A 38 -6.56 2.51 26.93
C PRO A 38 -5.71 1.97 25.77
N ASN A 39 -4.43 1.68 26.03
CA ASN A 39 -3.51 1.11 25.06
C ASN A 39 -3.59 -0.44 25.08
N PRO A 40 -4.12 -1.12 24.05
CA PRO A 40 -4.47 -2.54 24.11
C PRO A 40 -3.31 -3.49 23.75
N LEU A 41 -2.16 -3.37 24.44
CA LEU A 41 -1.00 -4.25 24.23
C LEU A 41 -0.33 -4.74 25.54
N LYS A 42 -1.13 -5.02 26.58
CA LYS A 42 -0.67 -5.72 27.81
C LYS A 42 -1.70 -6.70 28.34
N LEU A 43 -1.86 -7.84 27.67
CA LEU A 43 -2.46 -9.07 28.24
C LEU A 43 -2.17 -10.28 27.32
N VAL A 44 -0.98 -10.87 27.46
CA VAL A 44 -0.72 -12.25 27.06
C VAL A 44 -0.42 -13.04 28.33
N PRO A 45 -1.21 -14.06 28.69
CA PRO A 45 -0.96 -14.85 29.89
C PRO A 45 0.29 -15.72 29.70
N LYS A 46 1.15 -15.75 30.71
CA LYS A 46 2.30 -16.67 30.76
C LYS A 46 1.77 -18.10 31.00
N THR A 47 2.05 -19.02 30.09
CA THR A 47 2.01 -20.47 30.36
C THR A 47 3.43 -21.00 30.65
N PRO A 48 3.59 -22.02 31.50
CA PRO A 48 4.90 -22.38 32.05
C PRO A 48 5.60 -23.54 31.32
N ALA A 49 6.94 -23.49 31.34
CA ALA A 49 7.91 -24.59 31.23
C ALA A 49 7.80 -25.60 30.06
N SER A 50 8.87 -25.73 29.26
CA SER A 50 9.51 -27.05 29.02
C SER A 50 10.87 -26.94 28.28
N ILE A 51 11.91 -27.47 28.91
CA ILE A 51 13.02 -28.25 28.32
C ILE A 51 13.57 -27.82 26.94
N PHE A 52 14.69 -27.09 26.93
CA PHE A 52 15.90 -27.60 26.25
C PHE A 52 17.17 -27.09 26.96
N THR A 53 18.06 -28.01 27.29
CA THR A 53 19.31 -27.76 28.04
C THR A 53 20.50 -27.58 27.10
N GLY A 54 21.36 -26.58 27.34
CA GLY A 54 22.55 -26.34 26.53
C GLY A 54 23.60 -25.44 27.21
N LYS A 55 24.20 -25.92 28.30
CA LYS A 55 25.38 -25.29 28.92
C LYS A 55 26.67 -25.87 28.34
N PHE A 56 27.41 -25.07 27.57
CA PHE A 56 28.88 -25.09 27.45
C PHE A 56 29.29 -23.64 27.12
N GLY A 57 30.44 -23.12 27.50
CA GLY A 57 31.62 -23.71 28.14
C GLY A 57 32.80 -22.80 27.79
N SER A 58 33.67 -22.48 28.74
CA SER A 58 34.71 -21.45 28.54
C SER A 58 36.02 -22.01 27.95
N VAL A 59 36.91 -21.07 27.61
CA VAL A 59 38.38 -21.12 27.40
C VAL A 59 39.01 -21.62 26.08
N ASP A 60 39.94 -20.77 25.63
CA ASP A 60 41.29 -21.03 25.08
C ASP A 60 41.58 -21.09 23.56
N ARG A 61 42.40 -20.10 23.15
CA ARG A 61 43.57 -20.16 22.23
C ARG A 61 43.42 -20.56 20.75
N SER A 62 43.76 -19.58 19.89
CA SER A 62 44.72 -19.80 18.80
C SER A 62 45.61 -18.56 18.61
N LYS A 63 46.78 -18.74 17.96
CA LYS A 63 47.83 -17.73 17.72
C LYS A 63 48.17 -17.64 16.23
N TYR A 64 49.01 -16.67 15.84
CA TYR A 64 49.46 -16.30 14.49
C TYR A 64 48.37 -15.52 13.70
N SER A 65 48.65 -14.41 13.00
CA SER A 65 49.90 -13.96 12.36
C SER A 65 50.24 -12.48 12.56
N GLU A 66 51.53 -12.18 12.49
CA GLU A 66 52.18 -10.86 12.27
C GLU A 66 52.13 -10.48 10.77
N THR A 67 52.46 -9.28 10.22
CA THR A 67 52.91 -7.91 10.65
C THR A 67 52.57 -6.93 9.47
N PRO A 68 52.99 -5.62 9.33
CA PRO A 68 53.87 -4.75 10.14
C PRO A 68 53.34 -3.33 10.49
N SER A 69 54.20 -2.57 11.19
CA SER A 69 54.02 -1.22 11.79
C SER A 69 53.85 -0.03 10.82
N SER A 70 53.12 1.00 11.28
CA SER A 70 53.40 2.41 10.93
C SER A 70 53.05 3.40 12.06
N THR A 71 54.05 3.71 12.87
CA THR A 71 54.41 5.08 13.35
C THR A 71 53.34 5.98 14.04
N MET A 72 53.22 5.85 15.38
CA MET A 72 53.19 6.93 16.43
C MET A 72 52.18 8.12 16.36
N PRO A 73 51.86 8.80 17.49
CA PRO A 73 51.57 8.27 18.84
C PRO A 73 50.42 9.02 19.57
N TYR A 74 49.40 8.35 20.10
CA TYR A 74 48.62 8.84 21.24
C TYR A 74 48.01 7.67 22.01
N ASP A 75 48.45 7.48 23.25
CA ASP A 75 47.86 6.53 24.20
C ASP A 75 46.57 7.14 24.77
N ASP A 76 45.45 6.89 24.10
CA ASP A 76 44.10 7.05 24.63
C ASP A 76 43.46 5.66 24.76
N ASP A 77 43.62 5.04 25.94
CA ASP A 77 43.03 3.75 26.33
C ASP A 77 41.50 3.85 26.57
N ASP A 78 40.79 4.46 25.62
CA ASP A 78 39.35 4.64 25.66
C ASP A 78 38.69 3.66 24.67
N PRO A 79 38.24 2.46 25.12
CA PRO A 79 37.82 1.37 24.23
C PRO A 79 36.59 1.74 23.38
N ILE A 80 35.80 2.72 23.85
CA ILE A 80 34.65 3.29 23.14
C ILE A 80 35.12 4.05 21.88
N GLY A 81 36.22 4.81 21.97
CA GLY A 81 36.77 5.59 20.87
C GLY A 81 37.44 4.74 19.78
N ALA A 82 37.98 3.57 20.13
CA ALA A 82 38.51 2.62 19.16
C ALA A 82 37.40 2.01 18.28
N SER A 83 36.31 1.53 18.89
CA SER A 83 35.18 0.95 18.15
C SER A 83 34.51 1.98 17.23
N ALA A 84 34.27 3.19 17.72
CA ALA A 84 33.64 4.25 16.93
C ALA A 84 34.45 4.62 15.67
N ARG A 85 35.78 4.69 15.77
CA ARG A 85 36.68 4.92 14.63
C ARG A 85 36.63 3.77 13.62
N MET A 86 36.54 2.53 14.09
CA MET A 86 36.49 1.35 13.22
C MET A 86 35.15 1.21 12.47
N ASP A 87 34.03 1.55 13.12
CA ASP A 87 32.71 1.54 12.46
C ASP A 87 32.51 2.72 11.50
N MET A 88 33.10 3.89 11.77
CA MET A 88 33.18 4.98 10.78
C MET A 88 34.01 4.58 9.55
N ALA A 89 35.15 3.91 9.74
CA ALA A 89 35.95 3.39 8.63
C ALA A 89 35.15 2.37 7.78
N ARG A 90 34.42 1.44 8.42
CA ARG A 90 33.53 0.49 7.74
C ARG A 90 32.42 1.18 6.96
N LEU A 91 31.82 2.24 7.51
CA LEU A 91 30.79 3.02 6.85
C LEU A 91 31.34 3.73 5.60
N HIS A 92 32.52 4.37 5.72
CA HIS A 92 33.20 5.00 4.57
C HIS A 92 33.53 4.01 3.46
N VAL A 93 34.07 2.83 3.78
CA VAL A 93 34.35 1.78 2.80
C VAL A 93 33.06 1.30 2.14
N LYS A 94 32.00 1.05 2.91
CA LYS A 94 30.71 0.62 2.38
C LYS A 94 30.10 1.66 1.43
N ALA A 95 30.13 2.94 1.81
CA ALA A 95 29.65 4.05 0.99
C ALA A 95 30.45 4.21 -0.32
N SER A 96 31.77 4.04 -0.25
CA SER A 96 32.66 4.14 -1.43
C SER A 96 32.51 2.97 -2.41
N ILE A 97 31.99 1.81 -1.98
CA ILE A 97 31.71 0.66 -2.84
C ILE A 97 30.26 0.68 -3.34
N SER A 98 29.32 1.21 -2.55
CA SER A 98 27.89 1.22 -2.94
C SER A 98 27.54 2.25 -4.01
N ASN A 99 28.38 3.26 -4.23
CA ASN A 99 28.21 4.29 -5.25
C ASN A 99 29.49 4.39 -6.11
N PRO A 100 29.75 3.42 -7.02
CA PRO A 100 30.72 3.66 -8.07
C PRO A 100 30.26 4.85 -8.93
N PRO A 101 31.14 5.74 -9.40
CA PRO A 101 30.77 6.76 -10.36
C PRO A 101 30.20 6.08 -11.61
N LEU A 102 29.11 6.62 -12.16
CA LEU A 102 28.50 6.05 -13.36
C LEU A 102 29.53 6.05 -14.50
N PRO A 103 29.63 4.98 -15.31
CA PRO A 103 30.55 4.94 -16.43
C PRO A 103 30.11 5.97 -17.48
N GLU A 104 30.88 7.05 -17.63
CA GLU A 104 30.69 8.02 -18.70
C GLU A 104 31.05 7.38 -20.04
N SER A 105 30.05 6.88 -20.76
CA SER A 105 30.16 6.40 -22.13
C SER A 105 30.27 7.60 -23.09
N GLN A 106 31.44 8.23 -23.13
CA GLN A 106 31.77 9.25 -24.12
C GLN A 106 32.07 8.57 -25.47
N VAL A 107 31.02 8.20 -26.19
CA VAL A 107 31.14 7.79 -27.60
C VAL A 107 31.25 9.07 -28.43
N GLU A 108 32.47 9.40 -28.84
CA GLU A 108 32.74 10.47 -29.79
C GLU A 108 32.26 10.03 -31.18
N ILE A 109 31.00 10.34 -31.51
CA ILE A 109 30.45 10.09 -32.84
C ILE A 109 30.99 11.16 -33.79
N THR A 110 32.11 10.84 -34.46
CA THR A 110 32.55 11.57 -35.65
C THR A 110 31.54 11.34 -36.78
N LEU A 111 30.67 12.33 -36.98
CA LEU A 111 29.74 12.37 -38.11
C LEU A 111 30.52 12.74 -39.39
N ASP A 112 31.13 11.74 -40.03
CA ASP A 112 31.62 11.89 -41.39
C ASP A 112 30.44 12.05 -42.37
N ALA A 113 30.61 12.94 -43.34
CA ALA A 113 29.56 13.32 -44.26
C ALA A 113 29.20 12.16 -45.22
N MET A 114 27.91 12.11 -45.57
CA MET A 114 27.30 11.12 -46.46
C MET A 114 28.09 10.91 -47.76
N ASP A 115 28.24 9.64 -48.18
CA ASP A 115 28.05 9.31 -49.59
C ASP A 115 27.59 7.86 -49.82
N THR A 116 26.68 7.71 -50.80
CA THR A 116 26.28 6.53 -51.59
C THR A 116 26.22 5.12 -50.95
N THR A 117 24.98 4.64 -50.80
CA THR A 117 24.46 3.33 -51.25
C THR A 117 25.38 2.10 -51.25
N GLU A 118 25.25 1.25 -50.22
CA GLU A 118 25.47 -0.20 -50.33
C GLU A 118 24.59 -0.97 -49.32
N LEU A 119 24.31 -2.25 -49.59
CA LEU A 119 23.38 -3.06 -48.77
C LEU A 119 23.98 -3.35 -47.38
N PRO A 120 23.15 -3.50 -46.32
CA PRO A 120 23.60 -4.07 -45.06
C PRO A 120 24.00 -5.53 -45.27
N GLN A 121 25.30 -5.77 -45.40
CA GLN A 121 25.86 -7.10 -45.31
C GLN A 121 25.86 -7.50 -43.82
N GLU A 122 25.16 -8.57 -43.47
CA GLU A 122 25.18 -9.10 -42.09
C GLU A 122 26.63 -9.45 -41.72
N LEU A 123 27.20 -8.65 -40.82
CA LEU A 123 28.44 -9.00 -40.14
C LEU A 123 28.14 -10.21 -39.26
N GLU A 124 28.63 -11.39 -39.66
CA GLU A 124 28.77 -12.54 -38.78
C GLU A 124 29.74 -12.19 -37.65
N VAL A 125 29.21 -11.54 -36.61
CA VAL A 125 29.89 -11.39 -35.33
C VAL A 125 29.91 -12.78 -34.71
N GLU A 126 31.07 -13.45 -34.71
CA GLU A 126 31.27 -14.67 -33.92
C GLU A 126 30.81 -14.38 -32.48
N PRO A 127 29.73 -15.01 -31.99
CA PRO A 127 29.16 -14.62 -30.71
C PRO A 127 30.15 -14.97 -29.62
N ASN A 128 30.50 -13.95 -28.81
CA ASN A 128 31.45 -14.10 -27.72
C ASN A 128 31.01 -15.27 -26.83
N LYS A 129 31.95 -16.08 -26.31
CA LYS A 129 31.58 -17.30 -25.56
C LYS A 129 30.67 -17.02 -24.35
N GLY A 130 30.76 -15.82 -23.76
CA GLY A 130 29.83 -15.36 -22.72
C GLY A 130 28.44 -15.01 -23.26
N GLU A 131 28.32 -14.51 -24.49
CA GLU A 131 27.05 -14.18 -25.14
C GLU A 131 26.29 -15.42 -25.59
N VAL A 132 26.97 -16.44 -26.14
CA VAL A 132 26.36 -17.75 -26.39
C VAL A 132 25.80 -18.36 -25.11
N GLU A 133 26.53 -18.21 -23.99
CA GLU A 133 26.08 -18.73 -22.70
C GLU A 133 24.91 -17.90 -22.13
N THR A 134 24.90 -16.56 -22.27
CA THR A 134 23.73 -15.77 -21.86
C THR A 134 22.51 -16.05 -22.72
N GLN A 135 22.67 -16.30 -24.03
CA GLN A 135 21.58 -16.72 -24.92
C GLN A 135 21.04 -18.11 -24.55
N ARG A 136 21.91 -19.05 -24.18
CA ARG A 136 21.48 -20.37 -23.66
C ARG A 136 20.73 -20.26 -22.34
N ILE A 137 21.24 -19.46 -21.40
CA ILE A 137 20.59 -19.22 -20.11
C ILE A 137 19.22 -18.56 -20.34
N ARG A 138 19.12 -17.55 -21.21
CA ARG A 138 17.85 -16.91 -21.58
C ARG A 138 16.89 -17.90 -22.23
N HIS A 139 17.30 -18.60 -23.29
CA HIS A 139 16.45 -19.60 -23.94
C HIS A 139 15.99 -20.68 -22.95
N HIS A 140 16.83 -21.10 -22.00
CA HIS A 140 16.43 -22.08 -21.00
C HIS A 140 15.43 -21.49 -19.99
N GLN A 141 15.62 -20.24 -19.57
CA GLN A 141 14.65 -19.47 -18.77
C GLN A 141 13.33 -19.29 -19.52
N ASP A 142 13.35 -18.84 -20.77
CA ASP A 142 12.18 -18.67 -21.64
C ASP A 142 11.41 -19.98 -21.82
N THR A 143 12.11 -21.12 -21.99
CA THR A 143 11.45 -22.44 -22.04
C THR A 143 10.85 -22.86 -20.70
N ASN A 144 11.47 -22.50 -19.58
CA ASN A 144 10.94 -22.79 -18.25
C ASN A 144 9.70 -21.92 -17.98
N ASP A 145 9.77 -20.62 -18.25
CA ASP A 145 8.67 -19.65 -18.13
C ASP A 145 7.49 -20.00 -19.06
N ALA A 146 7.77 -20.50 -20.26
CA ALA A 146 6.76 -21.04 -21.17
C ALA A 146 6.09 -22.32 -20.65
N ASN A 147 6.76 -23.09 -19.80
CA ASN A 147 6.24 -24.30 -19.14
C ASN A 147 5.57 -24.03 -17.78
N LEU A 148 5.73 -22.84 -17.19
CA LEU A 148 5.05 -22.45 -15.93
C LEU A 148 3.54 -22.41 -16.10
N SER A 149 2.80 -22.87 -15.09
CA SER A 149 1.34 -22.79 -15.08
C SER A 149 0.86 -21.33 -15.10
N SER A 150 -0.32 -21.08 -15.67
CA SER A 150 -0.90 -19.73 -15.72
C SER A 150 -1.18 -19.14 -14.33
N VAL A 151 -1.34 -20.00 -13.31
CA VAL A 151 -1.52 -19.65 -11.90
C VAL A 151 -0.21 -19.11 -11.31
N ILE A 152 0.93 -19.75 -11.61
CA ILE A 152 2.27 -19.27 -11.22
C ILE A 152 2.56 -17.93 -11.90
N ARG A 153 2.37 -17.81 -13.23
CA ARG A 153 2.63 -16.56 -13.97
C ARG A 153 1.80 -15.37 -13.48
N LYS A 154 0.57 -15.62 -13.02
CA LYS A 154 -0.32 -14.58 -12.44
C LYS A 154 -0.11 -14.34 -10.94
N ASN A 155 0.79 -15.09 -10.30
CA ASN A 155 1.08 -15.05 -8.87
C ASN A 155 -0.19 -15.09 -7.98
N VAL A 156 -1.14 -15.97 -8.33
CA VAL A 156 -2.39 -16.14 -7.56
C VAL A 156 -2.12 -16.98 -6.31
N GLU A 157 -2.85 -16.69 -5.23
CA GLU A 157 -2.78 -17.46 -3.97
C GLU A 157 -3.10 -18.95 -4.22
N ARG A 158 -2.17 -19.83 -3.83
CA ARG A 158 -2.31 -21.29 -3.94
C ARG A 158 -3.08 -21.85 -2.74
N PRO A 159 -3.95 -22.88 -2.93
CA PRO A 159 -4.74 -23.43 -1.84
C PRO A 159 -3.86 -24.13 -0.81
N LEU A 160 -4.06 -23.81 0.48
CA LEU A 160 -3.29 -24.41 1.59
C LEU A 160 -3.63 -25.88 1.88
N ASN A 161 -4.81 -26.34 1.43
CA ASN A 161 -5.30 -27.72 1.62
C ASN A 161 -5.70 -28.30 0.26
N TYR A 162 -4.94 -29.28 -0.22
CA TYR A 162 -5.26 -30.04 -1.43
C TYR A 162 -6.21 -31.18 -1.04
N SER A 163 -7.51 -31.05 -1.32
CA SER A 163 -8.51 -32.04 -0.92
C SER A 163 -9.44 -32.41 -2.06
N HIS A 164 -9.52 -33.70 -2.35
CA HIS A 164 -10.45 -34.28 -3.33
C HIS A 164 -11.94 -34.02 -2.99
N VAL A 165 -12.25 -33.58 -1.77
CA VAL A 165 -13.63 -33.28 -1.30
C VAL A 165 -14.30 -32.19 -2.14
N VAL A 166 -13.54 -31.28 -2.76
CA VAL A 166 -14.10 -30.26 -3.67
C VAL A 166 -14.74 -30.92 -4.91
N PHE A 167 -14.12 -31.98 -5.42
CA PHE A 167 -14.53 -32.68 -6.65
C PHE A 167 -15.52 -33.83 -6.42
N ALA A 168 -15.78 -34.21 -5.16
CA ALA A 168 -16.70 -35.30 -4.83
C ALA A 168 -18.11 -35.07 -5.41
N LYS A 169 -18.57 -33.81 -5.42
CA LYS A 169 -19.88 -33.43 -5.98
C LYS A 169 -19.98 -33.61 -7.50
N ASP A 170 -18.88 -33.42 -8.23
CA ASP A 170 -18.86 -33.55 -9.70
C ASP A 170 -18.90 -35.01 -10.17
N LEU A 171 -18.47 -35.93 -9.29
CA LEU A 171 -18.59 -37.38 -9.46
C LEU A 171 -20.02 -37.84 -9.19
N GLU A 172 -20.66 -37.40 -8.09
CA GLU A 172 -22.05 -37.74 -7.72
C GLU A 172 -23.10 -37.38 -8.78
N ILE A 173 -22.83 -36.38 -9.62
CA ILE A 173 -23.73 -35.93 -10.70
C ILE A 173 -23.75 -36.91 -11.89
N THR A 174 -22.75 -37.77 -12.03
CA THR A 174 -22.51 -38.56 -13.25
C THR A 174 -22.91 -40.03 -13.04
N GLN A 175 -23.85 -40.54 -13.84
CA GLN A 175 -24.36 -41.92 -13.69
C GLN A 175 -23.63 -42.98 -14.55
N ASP A 176 -22.87 -42.55 -15.56
CA ASP A 176 -22.11 -43.46 -16.43
C ASP A 176 -20.77 -43.87 -15.77
N PRO A 177 -20.50 -45.17 -15.53
CA PRO A 177 -19.30 -45.61 -14.82
C PRO A 177 -17.99 -45.26 -15.55
N TYR A 178 -17.98 -45.23 -16.89
CA TYR A 178 -16.77 -44.86 -17.64
C TYR A 178 -16.45 -43.37 -17.48
N THR A 179 -17.46 -42.50 -17.57
CA THR A 179 -17.28 -41.06 -17.35
C THR A 179 -16.89 -40.74 -15.91
N VAL A 180 -17.42 -41.48 -14.91
CA VAL A 180 -17.00 -41.35 -13.50
C VAL A 180 -15.52 -41.70 -13.33
N MET A 181 -15.07 -42.84 -13.88
CA MET A 181 -13.66 -43.26 -13.82
C MET A 181 -12.73 -42.25 -14.51
N ALA A 182 -13.10 -41.74 -15.68
CA ALA A 182 -12.31 -40.72 -16.39
C ALA A 182 -12.19 -39.42 -15.58
N LYS A 183 -13.29 -38.95 -14.98
CA LYS A 183 -13.28 -37.79 -14.08
C LYS A 183 -12.42 -38.01 -12.84
N GLU A 184 -12.47 -39.19 -12.24
CA GLU A 184 -11.65 -39.51 -11.07
C GLU A 184 -10.15 -39.41 -11.39
N LEU A 185 -9.72 -39.96 -12.53
CA LEU A 185 -8.34 -39.84 -13.01
C LEU A 185 -7.94 -38.37 -13.25
N ILE A 186 -8.81 -37.57 -13.87
CA ILE A 186 -8.58 -36.13 -14.08
C ILE A 186 -8.44 -35.39 -12.74
N HIS A 187 -9.29 -35.67 -11.75
CA HIS A 187 -9.25 -35.03 -10.43
C HIS A 187 -8.00 -35.42 -9.63
N GLN A 188 -7.54 -36.68 -9.73
CA GLN A 188 -6.29 -37.14 -9.14
C GLN A 188 -5.11 -36.38 -9.75
N GLU A 189 -5.03 -36.31 -11.08
CA GLU A 189 -3.92 -35.65 -11.78
C GLU A 189 -3.90 -34.12 -11.56
N TYR A 190 -5.07 -33.47 -11.59
CA TYR A 190 -5.21 -32.05 -11.26
C TYR A 190 -4.73 -31.75 -9.83
N THR A 191 -5.02 -32.64 -8.88
CA THR A 191 -4.58 -32.49 -7.49
C THR A 191 -3.06 -32.63 -7.37
N ARG A 192 -2.46 -33.62 -8.05
CA ARG A 192 -0.99 -33.79 -8.11
C ARG A 192 -0.30 -32.56 -8.71
N LEU A 193 -0.84 -32.01 -9.80
CA LEU A 193 -0.27 -30.84 -10.47
C LEU A 193 -0.24 -29.61 -9.55
N ILE A 194 -1.31 -29.36 -8.79
CA ILE A 194 -1.33 -28.27 -7.80
C ILE A 194 -0.36 -28.52 -6.64
N GLN A 195 -0.27 -29.77 -6.15
CA GLN A 195 0.70 -30.12 -5.10
C GLN A 195 2.15 -29.90 -5.60
N TRP A 196 2.43 -30.26 -6.86
CA TRP A 196 3.73 -30.08 -7.50
C TRP A 196 4.09 -28.59 -7.69
N ASP A 197 3.20 -27.79 -8.27
CA ASP A 197 3.32 -26.32 -8.38
C ASP A 197 3.61 -25.66 -7.01
N SER A 198 3.07 -26.23 -5.92
CA SER A 198 3.23 -25.70 -4.56
C SER A 198 4.53 -26.13 -3.87
N ILE A 199 5.21 -27.17 -4.38
CA ILE A 199 6.55 -27.60 -3.95
C ILE A 199 7.62 -26.84 -4.74
N GLU A 200 7.49 -26.75 -6.06
CA GLU A 200 8.44 -26.02 -6.92
C GLU A 200 8.37 -24.51 -6.67
N HIS A 201 7.16 -23.96 -6.47
CA HIS A 201 6.93 -22.55 -6.17
C HIS A 201 6.19 -22.39 -4.84
N PRO A 202 6.89 -22.39 -3.69
CA PRO A 202 6.26 -22.13 -2.40
C PRO A 202 5.75 -20.69 -2.29
N VAL A 203 4.58 -20.49 -1.64
CA VAL A 203 4.06 -19.16 -1.29
C VAL A 203 4.84 -18.62 -0.07
N PRO A 204 5.30 -17.37 -0.04
CA PRO A 204 5.92 -16.79 1.16
C PRO A 204 4.96 -16.85 2.36
N ASN A 205 5.42 -17.41 3.48
CA ASN A 205 4.63 -17.74 4.68
C ASN A 205 3.55 -18.84 4.52
N GLY A 206 3.46 -19.49 3.35
CA GLY A 206 2.63 -20.68 3.15
C GLY A 206 3.23 -21.91 3.83
N LYS A 207 2.38 -22.88 4.19
CA LYS A 207 2.86 -24.22 4.59
C LYS A 207 3.16 -25.03 3.32
N PRO A 208 4.36 -25.59 3.15
CA PRO A 208 4.64 -26.47 2.02
C PRO A 208 3.80 -27.76 2.11
N CYS A 209 3.53 -28.38 0.97
CA CYS A 209 2.93 -29.71 0.96
C CYS A 209 3.90 -30.71 1.61
N LEU A 210 3.42 -31.50 2.58
CA LEU A 210 4.23 -32.47 3.33
C LEU A 210 4.24 -33.86 2.69
N GLU A 211 3.40 -34.07 1.68
CA GLU A 211 3.21 -35.35 1.01
C GLU A 211 4.16 -35.47 -0.19
N GLN A 212 4.74 -36.65 -0.41
CA GLN A 212 5.65 -36.89 -1.54
C GLN A 212 4.85 -37.02 -2.83
N VAL A 213 4.88 -35.98 -3.65
CA VAL A 213 4.27 -35.97 -4.98
C VAL A 213 5.16 -36.77 -5.95
N PRO A 214 4.59 -37.65 -6.80
CA PRO A 214 5.34 -38.28 -7.88
C PRO A 214 6.01 -37.25 -8.81
N PRO A 215 7.15 -37.59 -9.45
CA PRO A 215 7.73 -36.72 -10.46
C PRO A 215 6.77 -36.55 -11.64
N LYS A 216 6.75 -35.35 -12.24
CA LYS A 216 5.93 -35.03 -13.41
C LYS A 216 6.33 -35.91 -14.60
N ASP A 217 5.36 -36.57 -15.21
CA ASP A 217 5.59 -37.39 -16.40
C ASP A 217 6.07 -36.51 -17.57
N ASN A 218 7.09 -36.98 -18.28
CA ASN A 218 7.62 -36.32 -19.48
C ASN A 218 6.77 -36.72 -20.70
N ILE A 219 5.67 -36.01 -20.90
CA ILE A 219 4.75 -36.22 -22.02
C ILE A 219 5.38 -35.68 -23.30
N ASP A 220 5.47 -36.51 -24.35
CA ASP A 220 5.93 -36.09 -25.66
C ASP A 220 5.02 -34.98 -26.23
N PRO A 221 5.57 -33.83 -26.69
CA PRO A 221 4.80 -32.73 -27.27
C PRO A 221 3.90 -33.12 -28.45
N GLY A 222 4.13 -34.27 -29.09
CA GLY A 222 3.19 -34.86 -30.06
C GLY A 222 1.80 -35.11 -29.45
N TYR A 223 1.73 -35.70 -28.25
CA TYR A 223 0.46 -35.97 -27.57
C TYR A 223 -0.22 -34.70 -27.05
N ILE A 224 0.56 -33.69 -26.64
CA ILE A 224 0.01 -32.40 -26.18
C ILE A 224 -0.76 -31.73 -27.33
N LYS A 225 -0.18 -31.68 -28.53
CA LYS A 225 -0.85 -31.10 -29.73
C LYS A 225 -2.10 -31.88 -30.15
N LEU A 226 -2.09 -33.20 -29.99
CA LEU A 226 -3.28 -34.03 -30.25
C LEU A 226 -4.40 -33.75 -29.22
N ALA A 227 -4.05 -33.59 -27.94
CA ALA A 227 -5.01 -33.23 -26.89
C ALA A 227 -5.59 -31.82 -27.10
N GLU A 228 -4.76 -30.84 -27.46
CA GLU A 228 -5.20 -29.48 -27.84
C GLU A 228 -6.18 -29.50 -29.02
N HIS A 229 -5.92 -30.32 -30.04
CA HIS A 229 -6.81 -30.49 -31.18
C HIS A 229 -8.17 -31.09 -30.78
N GLU A 230 -8.19 -32.20 -30.02
CA GLU A 230 -9.44 -32.81 -29.55
C GLU A 230 -10.24 -31.86 -28.65
N LEU A 231 -9.59 -31.14 -27.73
CA LEU A 231 -10.24 -30.12 -26.90
C LEU A 231 -10.81 -28.96 -27.74
N SER A 232 -10.13 -28.54 -28.80
CA SER A 232 -10.65 -27.55 -29.75
C SER A 232 -11.91 -28.07 -30.49
N MET A 233 -11.91 -29.35 -30.89
CA MET A 233 -13.06 -30.00 -31.52
C MET A 233 -14.27 -30.16 -30.57
N GLU A 234 -14.04 -30.49 -29.28
CA GLU A 234 -15.12 -30.56 -28.30
C GLU A 234 -15.67 -29.17 -27.93
N THR A 235 -14.80 -28.18 -27.70
CA THR A 235 -15.23 -26.82 -27.34
C THR A 235 -16.00 -26.15 -28.47
N THR A 236 -15.59 -26.32 -29.73
CA THR A 236 -16.36 -25.85 -30.89
C THR A 236 -17.70 -26.58 -31.04
N LYS A 237 -17.75 -27.90 -30.81
CA LYS A 237 -19.00 -28.67 -30.80
C LYS A 237 -19.96 -28.21 -29.69
N LEU A 238 -19.46 -27.93 -28.49
CA LEU A 238 -20.24 -27.36 -27.39
C LEU A 238 -20.76 -25.96 -27.74
N ARG A 239 -19.89 -25.07 -28.23
CA ARG A 239 -20.23 -23.72 -28.71
C ARG A 239 -21.36 -23.76 -29.76
N ASN A 240 -21.26 -24.67 -30.73
CA ASN A 240 -22.29 -24.89 -31.75
C ASN A 240 -23.63 -25.39 -31.17
N MET A 241 -23.61 -26.29 -30.19
CA MET A 241 -24.85 -26.73 -29.50
C MET A 241 -25.46 -25.63 -28.61
N LEU A 242 -24.64 -24.71 -28.12
CA LEU A 242 -25.04 -23.56 -27.30
C LEU A 242 -25.45 -22.33 -28.13
N GLY A 243 -25.20 -22.32 -29.44
CA GLY A 243 -25.48 -21.18 -30.32
C GLY A 243 -24.63 -19.94 -30.04
N ALA A 244 -23.47 -20.11 -29.38
CA ALA A 244 -22.59 -19.00 -29.03
C ALA A 244 -21.70 -18.60 -30.23
N PRO A 245 -21.49 -17.30 -30.50
CA PRO A 245 -20.62 -16.84 -31.59
C PRO A 245 -19.15 -17.19 -31.34
N ASP A 246 -18.34 -17.16 -32.42
CA ASP A 246 -16.94 -17.59 -32.36
C ASP A 246 -15.98 -16.57 -31.71
N GLU A 247 -16.34 -15.29 -31.71
CA GLU A 247 -15.62 -14.22 -31.03
C GLU A 247 -15.83 -14.25 -29.50
N PRO A 248 -14.90 -13.67 -28.70
CA PRO A 248 -15.14 -13.46 -27.28
C PRO A 248 -16.38 -12.57 -27.10
N LEU A 249 -17.40 -13.10 -26.44
CA LEU A 249 -18.65 -12.36 -26.23
C LEU A 249 -18.38 -11.08 -25.42
N ASP A 250 -19.00 -10.00 -25.85
CA ASP A 250 -19.21 -8.84 -24.98
C ASP A 250 -19.99 -9.28 -23.73
N ILE A 251 -19.57 -8.79 -22.56
CA ILE A 251 -20.05 -9.22 -21.24
C ILE A 251 -21.57 -9.00 -21.13
N ASP A 252 -22.09 -7.97 -21.80
CA ASP A 252 -23.52 -7.67 -21.84
C ASP A 252 -24.33 -8.61 -22.75
N ILE A 253 -23.69 -9.31 -23.69
CA ILE A 253 -24.31 -10.38 -24.49
C ILE A 253 -24.27 -11.69 -23.73
N GLU A 254 -23.15 -12.00 -23.07
CA GLU A 254 -23.01 -13.20 -22.22
C GLU A 254 -24.04 -13.20 -21.07
N ARG A 255 -24.22 -12.06 -20.39
CA ARG A 255 -25.26 -11.89 -19.36
C ARG A 255 -26.67 -12.15 -19.89
N LYS A 256 -27.03 -11.56 -21.04
CA LYS A 256 -28.33 -11.79 -21.68
C LYS A 256 -28.52 -13.26 -22.07
N LEU A 257 -27.46 -13.94 -22.51
CA LEU A 257 -27.52 -15.37 -22.82
C LEU A 257 -27.77 -16.18 -21.55
N ILE A 258 -27.05 -15.91 -20.44
CA ILE A 258 -27.27 -16.56 -19.14
C ILE A 258 -28.71 -16.36 -18.65
N ASP A 259 -29.26 -15.14 -18.77
CA ASP A 259 -30.63 -14.81 -18.39
C ASP A 259 -31.71 -15.57 -19.19
N THR A 260 -31.39 -16.15 -20.35
CA THR A 260 -32.32 -17.01 -21.12
C THR A 260 -32.46 -18.42 -20.55
N PHE A 261 -31.53 -18.85 -19.69
CA PHE A 261 -31.59 -20.16 -19.03
C PHE A 261 -32.27 -20.08 -17.66
N ALA A 262 -32.83 -21.21 -17.22
CA ALA A 262 -33.32 -21.38 -15.86
C ALA A 262 -32.94 -22.78 -15.35
N TYR A 263 -32.66 -22.88 -14.05
CA TYR A 263 -32.39 -24.15 -13.42
C TYR A 263 -33.70 -24.92 -13.20
N CYS A 264 -33.88 -26.03 -13.92
CA CYS A 264 -35.04 -26.90 -13.76
C CYS A 264 -34.78 -27.90 -12.62
N ASN A 265 -35.44 -27.72 -11.47
CA ASN A 265 -35.23 -28.59 -10.31
C ASN A 265 -35.59 -30.06 -10.58
N ASN A 266 -36.62 -30.31 -11.41
CA ASN A 266 -37.05 -31.66 -11.81
C ASN A 266 -36.00 -32.40 -12.66
N LYS A 267 -35.26 -31.68 -13.51
CA LYS A 267 -34.21 -32.23 -14.40
C LYS A 267 -32.79 -31.99 -13.87
N LYS A 268 -32.65 -31.34 -12.70
CA LYS A 268 -31.40 -30.90 -12.06
C LYS A 268 -30.38 -30.27 -13.04
N SER A 269 -30.86 -29.49 -14.00
CA SER A 269 -30.06 -28.97 -15.11
C SER A 269 -30.55 -27.60 -15.56
N TYR A 270 -29.64 -26.81 -16.14
CA TYR A 270 -29.96 -25.55 -16.80
C TYR A 270 -30.59 -25.84 -18.17
N VAL A 271 -31.75 -25.26 -18.41
CA VAL A 271 -32.54 -25.45 -19.62
C VAL A 271 -33.06 -24.08 -20.08
N PRO A 272 -33.14 -23.78 -21.39
CA PRO A 272 -33.72 -22.54 -21.89
C PRO A 272 -35.13 -22.32 -21.33
N GLN A 273 -35.44 -21.10 -20.88
CA GLN A 273 -36.73 -20.76 -20.25
C GLN A 273 -37.93 -21.10 -21.16
N GLU A 274 -37.77 -20.95 -22.47
CA GLU A 274 -38.76 -21.32 -23.50
C GLU A 274 -39.23 -22.79 -23.44
N LYS A 275 -38.38 -23.69 -22.90
CA LYS A 275 -38.64 -25.13 -22.82
C LYS A 275 -39.15 -25.58 -21.43
N LEU A 276 -39.30 -24.67 -20.47
CA LEU A 276 -39.89 -24.95 -19.16
C LEU A 276 -41.39 -24.65 -19.13
N GLN A 277 -42.13 -25.39 -18.31
CA GLN A 277 -43.51 -25.02 -17.97
C GLN A 277 -43.54 -23.82 -17.02
N LEU A 278 -44.59 -22.99 -17.09
CA LEU A 278 -44.74 -21.76 -16.29
C LEU A 278 -44.60 -22.00 -14.77
N THR A 279 -45.04 -23.17 -14.29
CA THR A 279 -44.90 -23.61 -12.90
C THR A 279 -43.44 -23.84 -12.50
N GLU A 280 -42.65 -24.48 -13.37
CA GLU A 280 -41.23 -24.73 -13.18
C GLU A 280 -40.43 -23.42 -13.29
N GLN A 281 -40.77 -22.53 -14.23
CA GLN A 281 -40.17 -21.20 -14.35
C GLN A 281 -40.34 -20.39 -13.04
N LYS A 282 -41.55 -20.41 -12.46
CA LYS A 282 -41.81 -19.75 -11.18
C LYS A 282 -40.93 -20.32 -10.07
N GLN A 283 -40.87 -21.65 -9.92
CA GLN A 283 -40.05 -22.30 -8.90
C GLN A 283 -38.55 -21.97 -9.07
N ALA A 284 -38.05 -21.94 -10.30
CA ALA A 284 -36.66 -21.56 -10.59
C ALA A 284 -36.38 -20.11 -10.15
N ARG A 285 -37.30 -19.18 -10.44
CA ARG A 285 -37.20 -17.77 -10.00
C ARG A 285 -37.31 -17.65 -8.47
N ASP A 286 -38.21 -18.38 -7.81
CA ASP A 286 -38.34 -18.37 -6.35
C ASP A 286 -37.04 -18.86 -5.67
N ILE A 287 -36.36 -19.87 -6.24
CA ILE A 287 -35.04 -20.34 -5.77
C ILE A 287 -33.95 -19.29 -6.00
N GLN A 288 -33.90 -18.64 -7.17
CA GLN A 288 -32.95 -17.56 -7.44
C GLN A 288 -33.15 -16.37 -6.48
N CYS A 289 -34.39 -15.93 -6.30
CA CYS A 289 -34.74 -14.85 -5.37
C CYS A 289 -34.37 -15.17 -3.92
N THR A 290 -34.57 -16.41 -3.46
CA THR A 290 -34.18 -16.81 -2.10
C THR A 290 -32.67 -16.95 -1.94
N ALA A 291 -31.94 -17.41 -2.95
CA ALA A 291 -30.47 -17.41 -2.95
C ALA A 291 -29.90 -15.99 -2.86
N ILE A 292 -30.37 -15.07 -3.73
CA ILE A 292 -29.97 -13.66 -3.72
C ILE A 292 -30.34 -12.99 -2.40
N ALA A 293 -31.52 -13.26 -1.84
CA ALA A 293 -31.91 -12.74 -0.53
C ALA A 293 -30.98 -13.22 0.60
N ASN A 294 -30.52 -14.48 0.56
CA ASN A 294 -29.57 -14.99 1.54
C ASN A 294 -28.19 -14.34 1.40
N GLU A 295 -27.71 -14.13 0.17
CA GLU A 295 -26.46 -13.44 -0.13
C GLU A 295 -26.50 -11.97 0.31
N LEU A 296 -27.57 -11.23 -0.04
CA LEU A 296 -27.79 -9.86 0.41
C LEU A 296 -27.85 -9.75 1.95
N ASN A 297 -28.48 -10.73 2.62
CA ASN A 297 -28.48 -10.78 4.09
C ASN A 297 -27.09 -11.02 4.69
N LEU A 298 -26.24 -11.82 4.03
CA LEU A 298 -24.85 -12.03 4.44
C LEU A 298 -24.01 -10.76 4.22
N LEU A 299 -24.08 -10.16 3.04
CA LEU A 299 -23.38 -8.93 2.68
C LEU A 299 -23.81 -7.76 3.57
N THR A 300 -25.11 -7.63 3.89
CA THR A 300 -25.62 -6.59 4.80
C THR A 300 -25.00 -6.74 6.19
N LYS A 301 -24.90 -7.96 6.73
CA LYS A 301 -24.23 -8.21 8.02
C LYS A 301 -22.74 -7.89 7.95
N GLN A 302 -22.06 -8.29 6.88
CA GLN A 302 -20.64 -7.97 6.69
C GLN A 302 -20.42 -6.46 6.63
N ASN A 303 -21.19 -5.74 5.80
CA ASN A 303 -21.15 -4.28 5.70
C ASN A 303 -21.44 -3.61 7.04
N GLN A 304 -22.46 -4.03 7.80
CA GLN A 304 -22.69 -3.53 9.16
C GLN A 304 -21.47 -3.72 10.09
N THR A 305 -20.75 -4.85 10.01
CA THR A 305 -19.52 -5.01 10.80
C THR A 305 -18.38 -4.13 10.32
N LEU A 306 -18.27 -3.84 9.02
CA LEU A 306 -17.28 -2.94 8.44
C LEU A 306 -17.61 -1.48 8.78
N GLU A 307 -18.85 -1.05 8.61
CA GLU A 307 -19.38 0.25 9.04
C GLU A 307 -19.13 0.48 10.53
N ASN A 308 -19.38 -0.50 11.40
CA ASN A 308 -19.08 -0.38 12.83
C ASN A 308 -17.59 -0.23 13.11
N LYS A 309 -16.71 -1.00 12.43
CA LYS A 309 -15.25 -0.84 12.53
C LYS A 309 -14.79 0.53 12.03
N CYS A 310 -15.32 0.99 10.89
CA CYS A 310 -15.06 2.31 10.34
C CYS A 310 -15.52 3.40 11.31
N ASN A 311 -16.74 3.34 11.83
CA ASN A 311 -17.29 4.31 12.79
C ASN A 311 -16.49 4.37 14.10
N ILE A 312 -15.94 3.25 14.58
CA ILE A 312 -15.02 3.24 15.72
C ILE A 312 -13.69 3.93 15.37
N ALA A 313 -13.13 3.65 14.19
CA ALA A 313 -11.86 4.22 13.75
C ALA A 313 -11.94 5.70 13.35
N THR A 314 -13.02 6.12 12.67
CA THR A 314 -13.18 7.46 12.08
C THR A 314 -14.07 8.38 12.89
N GLY A 315 -15.02 7.87 13.69
CA GLY A 315 -16.00 8.68 14.41
C GLY A 315 -15.37 9.67 15.42
N GLY A 316 -14.22 9.32 16.00
CA GLY A 316 -13.44 10.26 16.81
C GLY A 316 -12.82 11.40 15.99
N TYR A 317 -12.30 11.10 14.80
CA TYR A 317 -11.75 12.11 13.88
C TYR A 317 -12.84 13.01 13.29
N ILE A 318 -14.00 12.45 12.93
CA ILE A 318 -15.16 13.20 12.42
C ILE A 318 -15.64 14.21 13.48
N LYS A 319 -15.84 13.77 14.73
CA LYS A 319 -16.22 14.68 15.84
C LYS A 319 -15.17 15.76 16.10
N ARG A 320 -13.87 15.43 15.98
CA ARG A 320 -12.79 16.42 16.10
C ARG A 320 -12.79 17.42 14.94
N GLN A 321 -13.05 16.96 13.71
CA GLN A 321 -13.19 17.80 12.53
C GLN A 321 -14.37 18.75 12.66
N GLU A 322 -15.54 18.28 13.09
CA GLU A 322 -16.72 19.12 13.36
C GLU A 322 -16.43 20.19 14.43
N ALA A 323 -15.75 19.82 15.53
CA ALA A 323 -15.37 20.76 16.58
C ALA A 323 -14.37 21.82 16.09
N LEU A 324 -13.38 21.42 15.27
CA LEU A 324 -12.43 22.35 14.65
C LEU A 324 -13.13 23.29 13.66
N LEU A 325 -14.03 22.80 12.82
CA LEU A 325 -14.79 23.64 11.87
C LEU A 325 -15.66 24.68 12.60
N LYS A 326 -16.31 24.30 13.70
CA LYS A 326 -17.04 25.24 14.56
C LYS A 326 -16.11 26.30 15.18
N SER A 327 -14.97 25.87 15.71
CA SER A 327 -13.97 26.79 16.28
C SER A 327 -13.39 27.76 15.24
N ILE A 328 -13.17 27.30 14.00
CA ILE A 328 -12.71 28.15 12.89
C ILE A 328 -13.78 29.20 12.54
N ALA A 329 -15.06 28.82 12.45
CA ALA A 329 -16.16 29.76 12.21
C ALA A 329 -16.27 30.81 13.33
N GLU A 330 -16.25 30.38 14.60
CA GLU A 330 -16.29 31.31 15.74
C GLU A 330 -15.10 32.28 15.78
N LEU A 331 -13.90 31.83 15.39
CA LEU A 331 -12.70 32.68 15.32
C LEU A 331 -12.78 33.65 14.14
N HIS A 332 -13.30 33.22 12.99
CA HIS A 332 -13.55 34.08 11.85
C HIS A 332 -14.53 35.21 12.20
N ASP A 333 -15.67 34.89 12.82
CA ASP A 333 -16.66 35.88 13.22
C ASP A 333 -16.12 36.87 14.25
N LYS A 334 -15.30 36.39 15.21
CA LYS A 334 -14.57 37.26 16.15
C LYS A 334 -13.58 38.18 15.43
N ASN A 335 -12.85 37.68 14.42
CA ASN A 335 -11.92 38.49 13.66
C ASN A 335 -12.62 39.59 12.85
N VAL A 336 -13.72 39.26 12.16
CA VAL A 336 -14.56 40.24 11.44
C VAL A 336 -15.08 41.33 12.38
N ASN A 337 -15.53 40.96 13.59
CA ASN A 337 -15.97 41.94 14.59
C ASN A 337 -14.82 42.85 15.06
N LEU A 338 -13.64 42.30 15.34
CA LEU A 338 -12.46 43.08 15.75
C LEU A 338 -11.95 44.01 14.63
N GLU A 339 -12.00 43.58 13.37
CA GLU A 339 -11.68 44.42 12.21
C GLU A 339 -12.66 45.59 12.07
N ASN A 340 -13.95 45.34 12.25
CA ASN A 340 -14.99 46.38 12.26
C ASN A 340 -14.82 47.36 13.44
N GLU A 341 -14.52 46.86 14.64
CA GLU A 341 -14.24 47.69 15.82
C GLU A 341 -12.98 48.55 15.61
N LEU A 342 -11.90 47.99 15.05
CA LEU A 342 -10.69 48.73 14.72
C LEU A 342 -10.97 49.84 13.68
N ALA A 343 -11.72 49.53 12.62
CA ALA A 343 -12.15 50.51 11.63
C ALA A 343 -13.01 51.63 12.26
N ALA A 344 -13.93 51.29 13.15
CA ALA A 344 -14.74 52.25 13.88
C ALA A 344 -13.90 53.14 14.82
N HIS A 345 -13.00 52.55 15.61
CA HIS A 345 -12.13 53.28 16.54
C HIS A 345 -11.12 54.17 15.85
N THR A 346 -10.53 53.74 14.72
CA THR A 346 -9.64 54.59 13.92
C THR A 346 -10.39 55.76 13.28
N ALA A 347 -11.59 55.53 12.74
CA ALA A 347 -12.44 56.61 12.22
C ALA A 347 -12.88 57.58 13.33
N MET A 348 -13.26 57.09 14.51
CA MET A 348 -13.61 57.92 15.67
C MET A 348 -12.41 58.73 16.18
N LYS A 349 -11.23 58.13 16.30
CA LYS A 349 -9.99 58.80 16.70
C LYS A 349 -9.65 59.97 15.77
N ASN A 350 -9.75 59.76 14.45
CA ASN A 350 -9.47 60.79 13.46
C ASN A 350 -10.48 61.95 13.54
N LYS A 351 -11.77 61.64 13.74
CA LYS A 351 -12.82 62.67 13.95
C LYS A 351 -12.61 63.46 15.24
N GLU A 352 -12.26 62.78 16.34
CA GLU A 352 -12.05 63.44 17.63
C GLU A 352 -10.78 64.28 17.65
N ALA A 353 -9.72 63.86 16.96
CA ALA A 353 -8.51 64.68 16.75
C ALA A 353 -8.83 65.99 16.01
N ALA A 354 -9.53 65.91 14.86
CA ALA A 354 -9.95 67.11 14.12
C ALA A 354 -10.92 68.00 14.93
N SER A 355 -11.82 67.40 15.72
CA SER A 355 -12.70 68.10 16.67
C SER A 355 -11.93 68.80 17.80
N ALA A 356 -10.87 68.17 18.32
CA ALA A 356 -10.00 68.78 19.33
C ALA A 356 -9.21 69.96 18.76
N GLU A 357 -8.63 69.82 17.58
CA GLU A 357 -7.95 70.92 16.86
C GLU A 357 -8.90 72.09 16.57
N GLY A 358 -10.13 71.80 16.13
CA GLY A 358 -11.19 72.80 15.94
C GLY A 358 -11.56 73.54 17.24
N ARG A 359 -11.67 72.83 18.37
CA ARG A 359 -11.91 73.44 19.68
C ARG A 359 -10.73 74.31 20.14
N ILE A 360 -9.50 73.83 19.97
CA ILE A 360 -8.28 74.56 20.37
C ILE A 360 -8.16 75.85 19.55
N THR A 361 -8.32 75.78 18.23
CA THR A 361 -8.25 76.97 17.34
C THR A 361 -9.36 77.98 17.63
N PHE A 362 -10.59 77.53 17.89
CA PHE A 362 -11.70 78.40 18.33
C PHE A 362 -11.38 79.12 19.66
N LEU A 363 -10.92 78.39 20.67
CA LEU A 363 -10.58 78.96 21.98
C LEU A 363 -9.41 79.95 21.89
N LEU A 364 -8.38 79.65 21.08
CA LEU A 364 -7.26 80.56 20.84
C LEU A 364 -7.73 81.86 20.16
N ALA A 365 -8.62 81.77 19.17
CA ALA A 365 -9.20 82.94 18.52
C ALA A 365 -10.06 83.79 19.48
N GLN A 366 -10.81 83.15 20.40
CA GLN A 366 -11.56 83.84 21.45
C GLN A 366 -10.62 84.55 22.44
N ILE A 367 -9.60 83.85 22.95
CA ILE A 367 -8.57 84.43 23.84
C ILE A 367 -7.87 85.62 23.17
N GLN A 368 -7.60 85.55 21.86
CA GLN A 368 -6.96 86.64 21.13
C GLN A 368 -7.88 87.87 21.03
N ARG A 369 -9.17 87.72 20.76
CA ARG A 369 -10.14 88.82 20.79
C ARG A 369 -10.25 89.46 22.17
N GLU A 370 -10.32 88.65 23.23
CA GLU A 370 -10.35 89.14 24.61
C GLU A 370 -9.07 89.91 24.97
N ARG A 371 -7.90 89.44 24.53
CA ARG A 371 -6.62 90.17 24.70
C ARG A 371 -6.62 91.50 23.97
N GLU A 372 -7.11 91.55 22.73
CA GLU A 372 -7.20 92.78 21.95
C GLU A 372 -8.17 93.78 22.58
N PHE A 373 -9.34 93.33 23.03
CA PHE A 373 -10.32 94.17 23.73
C PHE A 373 -9.77 94.73 25.04
N ASN A 374 -9.19 93.88 25.90
CA ASN A 374 -8.57 94.33 27.16
C ASN A 374 -7.38 95.28 26.91
N GLY A 375 -6.57 95.02 25.87
CA GLY A 375 -5.48 95.90 25.46
C GLY A 375 -5.94 97.25 24.92
N GLN A 376 -7.12 97.33 24.29
CA GLN A 376 -7.76 98.60 23.95
C GLN A 376 -8.28 99.32 25.20
N LEU A 377 -8.93 98.59 26.12
CA LEU A 377 -9.47 99.14 27.36
C LEU A 377 -8.36 99.77 28.24
N GLN A 378 -7.23 99.08 28.40
CA GLN A 378 -6.06 99.60 29.13
C GLN A 378 -5.48 100.88 28.50
N LYS A 379 -5.46 100.98 27.16
CA LYS A 379 -5.03 102.20 26.45
C LYS A 379 -5.98 103.39 26.64
N LEU A 380 -7.27 103.13 26.91
CA LEU A 380 -8.23 104.18 27.25
C LEU A 380 -8.05 104.63 28.71
N TYR A 381 -7.91 103.69 29.66
CA TYR A 381 -7.64 104.01 31.06
C TYR A 381 -6.32 104.77 31.26
N GLY A 382 -5.26 104.44 30.54
CA GLY A 382 -3.98 105.16 30.61
C GLY A 382 -3.97 106.56 29.97
N ARG A 383 -5.13 107.07 29.53
CA ARG A 383 -5.33 108.44 29.01
C ARG A 383 -6.26 109.29 29.90
N LEU A 384 -6.85 108.68 30.93
CA LEU A 384 -7.57 109.33 32.02
C LEU A 384 -6.58 109.69 33.15
#